data_AF-A0A6C0HY10-F1
#
_entry.id   AF-A0A6C0HY10-F1
#
_cell.length_a   1.000
_cell.length_b   1.000
_cell.length_c   1.000
_cell.angle_alpha   90.00
_cell.angle_beta   90.00
_cell.angle_gamma   90.00
#
_symmetry.space_group_name_H-M   'P 1'
#
loop_
_entity.id
_entity.type
_entity.pdbx_description
1 polymer ?
#
loop_
_entity_poly.entity_id
_entity_poly.type
_entity_poly.pdbx_seq_one_letter_code
_entity_poly.pdbx_strand_id
1 'polypeptide(L)' 'MDKKELRKLAIKKLNTKEIQKIRKQLCQQFIGEEQKKCIYSFNKSFIKSFIKSAQSRL' A
#
# COMPACT_ATOMS: atom_id res chain seq x y z
N MET A 1 11.08 -16.39 0.05
CA MET A 1 11.22 -15.25 0.98
C MET A 1 10.09 -15.29 2.00
N ASP A 2 10.36 -15.09 3.28
CA ASP A 2 9.34 -15.19 4.34
C ASP A 2 8.26 -14.08 4.22
N LYS A 3 7.03 -14.39 4.62
CA LYS A 3 5.88 -13.46 4.54
C LYS A 3 6.09 -12.19 5.38
N LYS A 4 6.84 -12.28 6.49
CA LYS A 4 7.20 -11.14 7.35
C LYS A 4 8.16 -10.20 6.63
N GLU A 5 9.14 -10.74 5.91
CA GLU A 5 10.10 -9.96 5.11
C GLU A 5 9.41 -9.28 3.92
N LEU A 6 8.50 -9.98 3.24
CA LEU A 6 7.65 -9.40 2.20
C LEU A 6 6.79 -8.24 2.72
N ARG A 7 6.25 -8.34 3.94
CA ARG A 7 5.51 -7.24 4.58
C ARG A 7 6.39 -6.02 4.84
N LYS A 8 7.61 -6.21 5.36
CA LYS A 8 8.55 -5.09 5.59
C LYS A 8 8.90 -4.40 4.28
N LEU A 9 9.17 -5.17 3.22
CA LEU A 9 9.45 -4.64 1.88
C LEU A 9 8.25 -3.88 1.31
N ALA A 10 7.03 -4.41 1.47
CA ALA A 10 5.81 -3.74 1.04
C ALA A 10 5.62 -2.39 1.75
N ILE A 11 5.87 -2.32 3.07
CA ILE A 11 5.80 -1.07 3.85
C ILE A 11 6.88 -0.09 3.37
N LYS A 12 8.11 -0.56 3.13
CA LYS A 12 9.18 0.28 2.58
C LYS A 12 8.78 0.85 1.21
N LYS A 13 8.20 0.04 0.34
CA LYS A 13 7.71 0.48 -0.99
C LYS A 13 6.53 1.45 -0.87
N LEU A 14 5.65 1.25 0.10
CA LEU A 14 4.51 2.13 0.38
C LEU A 14 4.93 3.55 0.80
N ASN A 15 6.12 3.67 1.41
CA ASN A 15 6.71 4.94 1.81
C ASN A 15 7.58 5.60 0.72
N THR A 16 7.66 5.05 -0.50
CA THR A 16 8.35 5.75 -1.58
C THR A 16 7.52 6.93 -2.09
N LYS A 17 8.22 7.96 -2.60
CA LYS A 17 7.59 9.18 -3.14
C LYS A 17 6.51 8.87 -4.19
N GLU A 18 6.77 7.89 -5.05
CA GLU A 18 5.84 7.47 -6.11
C GLU A 18 4.52 6.94 -5.54
N ILE A 19 4.59 5.98 -4.60
CA ILE A 19 3.39 5.36 -4.02
C ILE A 19 2.64 6.36 -3.13
N GLN A 20 3.38 7.22 -2.40
CA GLN A 20 2.78 8.30 -1.64
C GLN A 20 2.04 9.31 -2.53
N LYS A 21 2.59 9.64 -3.70
CA LYS A 21 1.94 10.52 -4.70
C LYS A 21 0.65 9.89 -5.20
N ILE A 22 0.67 8.61 -5.58
CA ILE A 22 -0.53 7.87 -6.05
C ILE A 22 -1.59 7.83 -4.95
N ARG A 23 -1.21 7.46 -3.71
CA ARG A 23 -2.13 7.44 -2.56
C ARG A 23 -2.74 8.80 -2.31
N LYS A 24 -1.95 9.88 -2.38
CA LYS A 24 -2.44 11.24 -2.23
C LYS A 24 -3.43 11.59 -3.35
N GLN A 25 -3.10 11.30 -4.60
CA GLN A 25 -3.98 11.58 -5.74
C GLN A 25 -5.32 10.83 -5.67
N LEU A 26 -5.33 9.60 -5.16
CA LEU A 26 -6.54 8.81 -4.98
C LEU A 26 -7.36 9.31 -3.77
N CYS A 27 -6.71 9.52 -2.63
CA CYS A 27 -7.42 9.84 -1.40
C CYS A 27 -7.71 11.33 -1.21
N GLN A 28 -7.15 12.24 -2.02
CA GLN A 28 -7.48 13.67 -1.99
C GLN A 28 -8.91 13.97 -2.46
N GLN A 29 -9.57 13.02 -3.14
CA GLN A 29 -10.98 13.14 -3.53
C GLN A 29 -11.93 13.01 -2.33
N PHE A 30 -11.44 12.49 -1.19
CA PHE A 30 -12.19 12.32 0.04
C PHE A 30 -11.74 13.35 1.08
N ILE A 31 -12.66 13.70 2.00
CA ILE A 31 -12.41 14.69 3.05
C ILE A 31 -12.64 14.05 4.42
N GLY A 32 -11.86 14.47 5.41
CA GLY A 32 -12.03 14.08 6.81
C GLY A 32 -11.88 12.57 7.04
N GLU A 33 -12.89 11.95 7.64
CA GLU A 33 -12.88 10.53 7.99
C GLU A 33 -12.82 9.61 6.77
N GLU A 34 -13.47 9.99 5.66
CA GLU A 34 -13.45 9.20 4.42
C GLU A 34 -12.05 9.16 3.80
N GLN A 35 -11.28 10.26 3.93
CA GLN A 35 -9.89 10.28 3.51
C GLN A 35 -9.03 9.30 4.31
N LYS A 36 -9.21 9.25 5.65
CA LYS A 36 -8.50 8.31 6.51
C LYS A 36 -8.84 6.86 6.16
N LYS A 37 -10.12 6.57 5.93
CA LYS A 37 -10.58 5.24 5.49
C LYS A 37 -10.00 4.86 4.13
N CYS A 38 -9.93 5.79 3.19
CA CYS A 38 -9.28 5.59 1.89
C CYS A 38 -7.80 5.23 2.06
N ILE A 39 -7.04 6.01 2.85
CA ILE A 39 -5.61 5.78 3.10
C ILE A 39 -5.39 4.39 3.72
N TYR A 40 -6.19 4.03 4.72
CA TYR A 40 -6.11 2.71 5.35
C TYR A 40 -6.38 1.59 4.35
N SER A 41 -7.46 1.69 3.59
CA SER A 41 -7.88 0.67 2.62
C SER A 41 -6.87 0.52 1.48
N PHE A 42 -6.34 1.64 0.98
CA PHE A 42 -5.25 1.66 0.00
C PHE A 42 -4.03 0.91 0.55
N ASN A 43 -3.57 1.26 1.75
CA ASN A 43 -2.36 0.66 2.32
C ASN A 43 -2.52 -0.86 2.51
N LYS A 44 -3.68 -1.29 3.03
CA LYS A 44 -4.00 -2.70 3.24
C LYS A 44 -4.03 -3.48 1.92
N SER A 45 -4.69 -2.94 0.90
CA SER A 45 -4.80 -3.57 -0.41
C SER A 45 -3.45 -3.62 -1.12
N PHE A 46 -2.66 -2.54 -1.06
CA PHE A 46 -1.32 -2.49 -1.64
C PHE A 46 -0.42 -3.58 -1.05
N ILE A 47 -0.35 -3.69 0.28
CA ILE A 47 0.48 -4.71 0.95
C ILE A 47 0.03 -6.12 0.56
N LYS A 48 -1.29 -6.38 0.53
CA LYS A 48 -1.84 -7.68 0.15
C LYS A 48 -1.45 -8.05 -1.30
N SER A 49 -1.64 -7.13 -2.24
CA SER A 49 -1.32 -7.34 -3.65
C SER A 49 0.18 -7.49 -3.89
N PHE A 50 1.00 -6.71 -3.18
CA PHE A 50 2.46 -6.81 -3.24
C PHE A 50 2.95 -8.21 -2.82
N ILE A 51 2.48 -8.70 -1.67
CA ILE A 51 2.82 -10.03 -1.17
C ILE A 51 2.39 -11.11 -2.16
N LYS A 52 1.14 -11.05 -2.64
CA LYS A 52 0.60 -12.04 -3.59
C LYS A 52 1.43 -12.07 -4.88
N SER A 53 1.73 -10.91 -5.45
CA SER A 53 2.52 -10.80 -6.69
C SER A 53 3.95 -11.34 -6.51
N ALA A 54 4.58 -11.06 -5.37
CA ALA A 54 5.92 -11.56 -5.08
C ALA A 54 5.94 -13.08 -4.82
N GLN A 55 4.87 -13.65 -4.27
CA GLN A 55 4.74 -15.09 -4.07
C GLN A 55 4.47 -15.84 -5.38
N SER A 56 3.73 -15.25 -6.33
CA SER A 56 3.46 -15.87 -7.65
C SER A 56 4.66 -15.85 -8.61
N ARG A 57 5.76 -15.18 -8.25
CA ARG A 57 7.00 -15.11 -9.05
C ARG A 57 8.12 -15.99 -8.49
N LEU A 58 7.84 -16.71 -7.40
CA LEU A 58 8.70 -17.74 -6.80
C LEU A 58 8.16 -19.11 -7.18
#